data_AF-A0A1A5J5W2-F1
#
_entry.id   AF-A0A1A5J5W2-F1
#
_cell.length_a   1.000
_cell.length_b   1.000
_cell.length_c   1.000
_cell.angle_alpha   90.00
_cell.angle_beta   90.00
_cell.angle_gamma   90.00
#
_symmetry.space_group_name_H-M   'P 1'
#
loop_
_entity.id
_entity.type
_entity.pdbx_description
1 polymer ?
#
loop_
_entity_poly.entity_id
_entity_poly.type
_entity_poly.pdbx_seq_one_letter_code
_entity_poly.pdbx_strand_id
1 'polypeptide(L)'
;MFAGLVLSLMSGDVATQELLAQRGDQAKAIFRSMVLKSSSSGKLFDQYIAAGLGAEPMVIGYENQLVEWALADPARWQRVQAGMGAKPEILYPRPTVYSAHPLRHRSGGRQAAGGADQPQAAAACLSKHGFRGPLGTVAGDADAIAGVRPAEIEAVLPMPSADVMLALPDQMDG
;
A
#
# COMPACT_ATOMS: atom_id res chain seq x y z
N MET A 1 1.92 -7.90 5.02
CA MET A 1 2.53 -6.68 4.45
C MET A 1 2.68 -5.59 5.50
N PHE A 2 1.59 -5.05 6.04
CA PHE A 2 1.63 -3.98 7.05
C PHE A 2 2.43 -4.31 8.31
N ALA A 3 2.40 -5.58 8.74
CA ALA A 3 3.21 -6.07 9.86
C ALA A 3 4.72 -5.88 9.62
N GLY A 4 5.17 -6.14 8.38
CA GLY A 4 6.55 -5.92 7.97
C GLY A 4 6.90 -4.43 7.95
N LEU A 5 5.98 -3.56 7.51
CA LEU A 5 6.17 -2.11 7.59
C LEU A 5 6.33 -1.65 9.05
N VAL A 6 5.46 -2.11 9.96
CA VAL A 6 5.55 -1.74 11.38
C VAL A 6 6.89 -2.13 11.99
N LEU A 7 7.41 -3.31 11.67
CA LEU A 7 8.75 -3.70 12.13
C LEU A 7 9.84 -2.84 11.51
N SER A 8 9.80 -2.60 10.20
CA SER A 8 10.80 -1.72 9.56
C SER A 8 10.76 -0.29 10.12
N LEU A 9 9.60 0.18 10.58
CA LEU A 9 9.48 1.47 11.28
C LEU A 9 10.15 1.49 12.65
N MET A 10 10.17 0.35 13.35
CA MET A 10 10.81 0.24 14.66
C MET A 10 12.34 0.29 14.59
N SER A 11 12.93 -0.20 13.49
CA SER A 11 14.37 -0.15 13.25
C SER A 11 14.82 1.04 12.41
N GLY A 12 13.92 1.62 11.60
CA GLY A 12 14.28 2.59 10.56
C GLY A 12 14.93 1.97 9.32
N ASP A 13 14.98 0.63 9.23
CA ASP A 13 15.61 -0.15 8.16
C ASP A 13 14.77 -1.41 7.87
N VAL A 14 15.11 -2.17 6.83
CA VAL A 14 14.39 -3.38 6.43
C VAL A 14 14.35 -4.38 7.59
N ALA A 15 13.14 -4.81 7.97
CA ALA A 15 12.99 -5.76 9.06
C ALA A 15 13.70 -7.10 8.78
N THR A 16 14.43 -7.60 9.78
CA THR A 16 15.13 -8.89 9.74
C THR A 16 14.51 -9.90 10.70
N GLN A 17 14.97 -11.16 10.64
CA GLN A 17 14.54 -12.20 11.59
C GLN A 17 14.94 -11.87 13.03
N GLU A 18 16.12 -11.29 13.22
CA GLU A 18 16.60 -10.87 14.54
C GLU A 18 15.71 -9.77 15.11
N LEU A 19 15.31 -8.80 14.27
CA LEU A 19 14.38 -7.76 14.68
C LEU A 19 13.00 -8.33 15.01
N LEU A 20 12.50 -9.28 14.21
CA LEU A 20 11.25 -9.98 14.50
C LEU A 20 11.32 -10.71 15.85
N ALA A 21 12.42 -11.40 16.15
CA ALA A 21 12.60 -12.06 17.43
C ALA A 21 12.67 -11.08 18.62
N GLN A 22 13.23 -9.89 18.42
CA GLN A 22 13.38 -8.88 19.47
C GLN A 22 12.15 -7.99 19.67
N ARG A 23 11.40 -7.71 18.60
CA ARG A 23 10.34 -6.68 18.56
C ARG A 23 8.99 -7.20 18.09
N GLY A 24 8.88 -8.50 17.79
CA GLY A 24 7.65 -9.15 17.34
C GLY A 24 6.47 -8.90 18.28
N ASP A 25 6.68 -9.03 19.60
CA ASP A 25 5.65 -8.76 20.60
C ASP A 25 5.15 -7.30 20.58
N GLN A 26 6.05 -6.34 20.34
CA GLN A 26 5.69 -4.92 20.23
C GLN A 26 4.86 -4.70 18.96
N ALA A 27 5.26 -5.30 17.84
CA ALA A 27 4.49 -5.23 16.61
C ALA A 27 3.10 -5.87 16.79
N LYS A 28 3.03 -7.04 17.42
CA LYS A 28 1.78 -7.72 17.76
C LYS A 28 0.86 -6.87 18.64
N ALA A 29 1.40 -6.20 19.65
CA ALA A 29 0.62 -5.33 20.53
C ALA A 29 -0.07 -4.19 19.75
N ILE A 30 0.62 -3.58 18.78
CA ILE A 30 0.04 -2.58 17.87
C ILE A 30 -1.08 -3.20 17.04
N PHE A 31 -0.89 -4.41 16.50
CA PHE A 31 -1.93 -5.07 15.70
C PHE A 31 -3.17 -5.44 16.53
N ARG A 32 -2.99 -5.82 17.79
CA ARG A 32 -4.11 -6.14 18.69
C ARG A 32 -4.92 -4.90 19.04
N SER A 33 -4.29 -3.73 19.20
CA SER A 33 -4.97 -2.47 19.51
C SER A 33 -5.77 -1.88 18.34
N MET A 34 -5.50 -2.32 17.09
CA MET A 34 -6.30 -1.90 15.94
C MET A 34 -7.74 -2.39 16.06
N VAL A 35 -8.70 -1.46 16.04
CA VAL A 35 -10.13 -1.74 16.14
C VAL A 35 -10.65 -2.33 14.82
N LEU A 36 -10.32 -1.68 13.70
CA LEU A 36 -10.74 -2.14 12.38
C LEU A 36 -9.78 -3.20 11.82
N LYS A 37 -10.27 -4.45 11.77
CA LYS A 37 -9.58 -5.57 11.14
C LYS A 37 -10.40 -6.04 9.95
N SER A 38 -9.84 -5.95 8.75
CA SER A 38 -10.50 -6.36 7.52
C SER A 38 -9.75 -7.50 6.84
N SER A 39 -10.48 -8.34 6.10
CA SER A 39 -9.89 -9.46 5.36
C SER A 39 -8.99 -9.02 4.22
N SER A 40 -9.09 -7.76 3.78
CA SER A 40 -8.23 -7.18 2.75
C SER A 40 -8.09 -5.67 2.91
N SER A 41 -7.00 -5.10 2.39
CA SER A 41 -6.80 -3.65 2.36
C SER A 41 -7.88 -2.94 1.53
N GLY A 42 -8.45 -3.57 0.50
CA GLY A 42 -9.52 -2.98 -0.33
C GLY A 42 -10.79 -2.76 0.48
N LYS A 43 -11.25 -3.81 1.17
CA LYS A 43 -12.41 -3.70 2.05
C LYS A 43 -12.16 -2.71 3.20
N LEU A 44 -10.95 -2.69 3.76
CA LEU A 44 -10.58 -1.72 4.80
C LEU A 44 -10.73 -0.28 4.31
N PHE A 45 -10.24 -0.01 3.10
CA PHE A 45 -10.34 1.32 2.47
C PHE A 45 -11.79 1.70 2.17
N ASP A 46 -12.59 0.78 1.60
CA ASP A 46 -14.01 1.03 1.33
C ASP A 46 -14.78 1.34 2.61
N GLN A 47 -14.52 0.59 3.69
CA GLN A 47 -15.12 0.83 5.02
C GLN A 47 -14.73 2.20 5.56
N TYR A 48 -13.45 2.56 5.49
CA TYR A 48 -12.95 3.86 5.95
C TYR A 48 -13.65 5.03 5.23
N ILE A 49 -13.69 4.99 3.90
CA ILE A 49 -14.31 6.04 3.10
C ILE A 49 -15.83 6.10 3.30
N ALA A 50 -16.51 4.96 3.39
CA ALA A 50 -17.96 4.88 3.55
C ALA A 50 -18.43 5.31 4.95
N ALA A 51 -17.62 5.03 5.99
CA ALA A 51 -18.00 5.33 7.37
C ALA A 51 -17.96 6.83 7.69
N GLY A 52 -17.24 7.63 6.89
CA GLY A 52 -17.18 9.08 7.04
C GLY A 52 -16.32 9.56 8.21
N LEU A 53 -16.35 10.88 8.44
CA LEU A 53 -15.53 11.52 9.48
C LEU A 53 -15.94 11.03 10.88
N GLY A 54 -14.97 10.52 11.65
CA GLY A 54 -15.14 10.18 13.06
C GLY A 54 -15.38 8.70 13.37
N ALA A 55 -15.60 7.84 12.36
CA ALA A 55 -15.69 6.40 12.57
C ALA A 55 -14.31 5.78 12.86
N GLU A 56 -13.37 5.97 11.95
CA GLU A 56 -11.97 5.59 12.12
C GLU A 56 -11.09 6.79 11.74
N PRO A 57 -10.18 7.25 12.63
CA PRO A 57 -9.39 8.46 12.36
C PRO A 57 -8.28 8.23 11.32
N MET A 58 -7.83 6.99 11.15
CA MET A 58 -6.75 6.63 10.24
C MET A 58 -6.81 5.14 9.90
N VAL A 59 -6.56 4.80 8.64
CA VAL A 59 -6.33 3.42 8.21
C VAL A 59 -5.01 3.31 7.46
N ILE A 60 -4.48 2.09 7.44
CA ILE A 60 -3.31 1.75 6.63
C ILE A 60 -3.76 1.10 5.32
N GLY A 61 -3.17 1.53 4.20
CA GLY A 61 -3.55 1.08 2.86
C GLY A 61 -2.44 1.30 1.86
N TYR A 62 -2.68 0.88 0.62
CA TYR A 62 -1.81 1.18 -0.51
C TYR A 62 -2.27 2.48 -1.18
N GLU A 63 -1.31 3.29 -1.62
CA GLU A 63 -1.59 4.55 -2.33
C GLU A 63 -2.48 4.34 -3.57
N ASN A 64 -2.23 3.27 -4.33
CA ASN A 64 -2.96 2.99 -5.56
C ASN A 64 -4.46 2.74 -5.33
N GLN A 65 -4.89 2.38 -4.11
CA GLN A 65 -6.31 2.20 -3.82
C GLN A 65 -7.08 3.52 -3.87
N LEU A 66 -6.47 4.62 -3.41
CA LEU A 66 -7.08 5.95 -3.54
C LEU A 66 -7.10 6.40 -5.01
N VAL A 67 -6.05 6.08 -5.77
CA VAL A 67 -5.99 6.37 -7.22
C VAL A 67 -7.12 5.66 -7.95
N GLU A 68 -7.26 4.35 -7.77
CA GLU A 68 -8.33 3.56 -8.39
C GLU A 68 -9.72 4.06 -7.98
N TRP A 69 -9.89 4.44 -6.71
CA TRP A 69 -11.15 4.96 -6.21
C TRP A 69 -11.53 6.31 -6.83
N ALA A 70 -10.53 7.18 -7.07
CA ALA A 70 -10.71 8.45 -7.77
C ALA A 70 -11.00 8.26 -9.27
N LEU A 71 -10.32 7.30 -9.90
CA LEU A 71 -10.52 6.94 -11.31
C LEU A 71 -11.89 6.30 -11.57
N ALA A 72 -12.41 5.51 -10.62
CA ALA A 72 -13.69 4.81 -10.76
C ALA A 72 -14.89 5.78 -10.82
N ASP A 73 -14.81 6.94 -10.16
CA ASP A 73 -15.84 7.99 -10.22
C ASP A 73 -15.18 9.38 -10.08
N PRO A 74 -14.74 9.98 -11.21
CA PRO A 74 -14.08 11.29 -11.20
C PRO A 74 -14.98 12.42 -10.69
N ALA A 75 -16.29 12.33 -10.91
CA ALA A 75 -17.24 13.34 -10.44
C ALA A 75 -17.34 13.31 -8.91
N ARG A 76 -17.34 12.12 -8.30
CA ARG A 76 -17.23 11.96 -6.85
C ARG A 76 -15.91 12.50 -6.32
N TRP A 77 -14.80 12.22 -7.01
CA TRP A 77 -13.49 12.75 -6.60
C TRP A 77 -13.44 14.28 -6.60
N GLN A 78 -13.98 14.92 -7.64
CA GLN A 78 -14.07 16.38 -7.71
C GLN A 78 -14.87 16.98 -6.55
N ARG A 79 -15.99 16.35 -6.15
CA ARG A 79 -16.78 16.79 -4.98
C ARG A 79 -16.00 16.69 -3.68
N VAL A 80 -15.25 15.61 -3.48
CA VAL A 80 -14.39 15.41 -2.31
C VAL A 80 -13.29 16.47 -2.25
N GLN A 81 -12.63 16.73 -3.37
CA GLN A 81 -11.60 17.77 -3.45
C GLN A 81 -12.16 19.18 -3.23
N ALA A 82 -13.41 19.44 -3.61
CA ALA A 82 -14.12 20.69 -3.33
C ALA A 82 -14.61 20.83 -1.87
N GLY A 83 -14.29 19.87 -0.99
CA GLY A 83 -14.65 19.91 0.43
C GLY A 83 -16.06 19.38 0.75
N MET A 84 -16.75 18.77 -0.22
CA MET A 84 -18.06 18.15 -0.01
C MET A 84 -17.90 16.71 0.51
N GLY A 85 -17.42 16.55 1.75
CA GLY A 85 -17.29 15.25 2.44
C GLY A 85 -15.97 15.05 3.18
N ALA A 86 -15.66 13.80 3.51
CA ALA A 86 -14.37 13.43 4.09
C ALA A 86 -13.28 13.55 3.01
N LYS A 87 -12.29 14.43 3.24
CA LYS A 87 -11.12 14.58 2.37
C LYS A 87 -10.01 13.64 2.84
N PRO A 88 -9.70 12.55 2.11
CA PRO A 88 -8.60 11.67 2.49
C PRO A 88 -7.26 12.39 2.24
N GLU A 89 -6.38 12.34 3.24
CA GLU A 89 -4.99 12.76 3.13
C GLU A 89 -4.11 11.53 3.34
N ILE A 90 -2.98 11.45 2.63
CA ILE A 90 -2.05 10.32 2.74
C ILE A 90 -0.88 10.72 3.63
N LEU A 91 -0.62 9.90 4.65
CA LEU A 91 0.59 10.00 5.46
C LEU A 91 1.59 8.92 5.02
N TYR A 92 2.78 9.34 4.64
CA TYR A 92 3.90 8.45 4.33
C TYR A 92 4.80 8.35 5.56
N PRO A 93 4.83 7.20 6.25
CA PRO A 93 5.75 7.05 7.36
C PRO A 93 7.19 7.04 6.83
N ARG A 94 8.15 7.42 7.67
CA ARG A 94 9.58 7.46 7.30
C ARG A 94 10.34 6.44 8.16
N PRO A 95 10.83 5.33 7.59
CA PRO A 95 10.69 4.91 6.18
C PRO A 95 9.30 4.36 5.82
N THR A 96 8.90 4.46 4.55
CA THR A 96 7.76 3.70 4.00
C THR A 96 8.29 2.49 3.23
N VAL A 97 7.40 1.57 2.85
CA VAL A 97 7.77 0.37 2.12
C VAL A 97 7.19 0.38 0.71
N TYR A 98 8.05 0.12 -0.27
CA TYR A 98 7.66 -0.10 -1.66
C TYR A 98 7.23 -1.55 -1.85
N SER A 99 5.93 -1.73 -2.09
CA SER A 99 5.33 -3.03 -2.40
C SER A 99 5.45 -3.31 -3.89
N ALA A 100 6.46 -4.09 -4.27
CA ALA A 100 6.51 -4.67 -5.61
C ALA A 100 5.50 -5.83 -5.69
N HIS A 101 4.68 -5.86 -6.74
CA HIS A 101 3.75 -6.95 -7.04
C HIS A 101 4.32 -7.81 -8.18
N PRO A 102 5.20 -8.79 -7.90
CA PRO A 102 5.78 -9.62 -8.94
C PRO A 102 4.69 -10.50 -9.57
N LEU A 103 4.49 -10.36 -10.88
CA LEU A 103 3.70 -11.29 -11.65
C LEU A 103 4.55 -12.53 -11.95
N ARG A 104 4.13 -13.70 -11.48
CA ARG A 104 4.70 -14.99 -11.92
C ARG A 104 3.64 -15.81 -12.65
N HIS A 105 3.90 -16.08 -13.92
CA HIS A 105 3.07 -16.98 -14.71
C HIS A 105 3.46 -18.44 -14.45
N ARG A 106 2.46 -19.30 -14.25
CA ARG A 106 2.68 -20.76 -14.23
C ARG A 106 3.04 -21.20 -15.65
N SER A 107 4.05 -22.06 -15.80
CA SER A 107 4.50 -22.59 -17.09
C SER A 107 3.30 -23.13 -17.89
N GLY A 108 3.08 -22.56 -19.08
CA GLY A 108 1.94 -22.87 -19.96
C GLY A 108 0.93 -21.72 -20.15
N GLY A 109 0.90 -20.72 -19.26
CA GLY A 109 -0.03 -19.57 -19.32
C GLY A 109 0.47 -18.34 -20.10
N ARG A 110 1.46 -18.49 -20.99
CA ARG A 110 2.12 -17.35 -21.66
C ARG A 110 1.19 -16.52 -22.56
N GLN A 111 0.13 -17.10 -23.09
CA GLN A 111 -0.72 -16.42 -24.09
C GLN A 111 -1.62 -15.32 -23.49
N ALA A 112 -2.00 -15.40 -22.20
CA ALA A 112 -2.78 -14.35 -21.53
C ALA A 112 -1.91 -13.19 -21.01
N ALA A 113 -0.58 -13.37 -20.96
CA ALA A 113 0.39 -12.44 -20.42
C ALA A 113 1.07 -11.55 -21.48
N GLY A 114 0.70 -11.66 -22.75
CA GLY A 114 1.47 -11.13 -23.88
C GLY A 114 1.81 -9.63 -23.83
N GLY A 115 1.05 -8.82 -23.08
CA GLY A 115 1.38 -7.41 -22.80
C GLY A 115 2.16 -7.17 -21.50
N ALA A 116 2.05 -8.06 -20.52
CA ALA A 116 2.79 -8.00 -19.25
C ALA A 116 4.25 -8.44 -19.41
N ASP A 117 4.54 -9.29 -20.39
CA ASP A 117 5.90 -9.73 -20.73
C ASP A 117 6.73 -8.61 -21.40
N GLN A 118 6.10 -7.49 -21.82
CA GLN A 118 6.80 -6.30 -22.29
C GLN A 118 6.94 -5.26 -21.16
N PRO A 119 8.17 -5.01 -20.66
CA PRO A 119 8.38 -4.15 -19.48
C PRO A 119 7.80 -2.74 -19.62
N GLN A 120 7.85 -2.16 -20.82
CA GLN A 120 7.34 -0.81 -21.07
C GLN A 120 5.81 -0.76 -21.09
N ALA A 121 5.15 -1.73 -21.71
CA ALA A 121 3.69 -1.81 -21.74
C ALA A 121 3.12 -2.09 -20.34
N ALA A 122 3.77 -3.00 -19.59
CA ALA A 122 3.42 -3.27 -18.21
C ALA A 122 3.58 -2.02 -17.32
N ALA A 123 4.71 -1.32 -17.42
CA ALA A 123 4.95 -0.09 -16.67
C ALA A 123 3.91 1.00 -17.00
N ALA A 124 3.58 1.19 -18.28
CA ALA A 124 2.58 2.15 -18.70
C ALA A 124 1.18 1.81 -18.17
N CYS A 125 0.78 0.53 -18.20
CA CYS A 125 -0.49 0.08 -17.62
C CYS A 125 -0.53 0.26 -16.10
N LEU A 126 0.52 -0.15 -15.38
CA LEU A 126 0.61 0.00 -13.93
C LEU A 126 0.55 1.48 -13.50
N SER A 127 1.22 2.35 -14.25
CA SER A 127 1.21 3.80 -14.01
C SER A 127 -0.20 4.39 -14.06
N LYS A 128 -1.01 3.95 -15.05
CA LYS A 128 -2.43 4.35 -15.16
C LYS A 128 -3.27 3.91 -13.96
N HIS A 129 -2.87 2.85 -13.29
CA HIS A 129 -3.51 2.31 -12.09
C HIS A 129 -2.85 2.78 -10.78
N GLY A 130 -2.10 3.87 -10.84
CA GLY A 130 -1.54 4.53 -9.65
C GLY A 130 -0.32 3.85 -9.04
N PHE A 131 0.23 2.80 -9.67
CA PHE A 131 1.48 2.20 -9.21
C PHE A 131 2.65 3.14 -9.52
N ARG A 132 3.51 3.32 -8.52
CA ARG A 132 4.75 4.09 -8.65
C ARG A 132 5.78 3.33 -9.48
N GLY A 133 6.64 4.08 -10.16
CA GLY A 133 7.82 3.57 -10.83
C GLY A 133 8.91 3.16 -9.83
N PRO A 134 10.08 2.76 -10.34
CA PRO A 134 11.24 2.44 -9.51
C PRO A 134 11.53 3.54 -8.49
N LEU A 135 11.91 3.14 -7.28
CA LEU A 135 12.29 4.03 -6.17
C LEU A 135 11.18 4.99 -5.71
N GLY A 136 9.91 4.68 -5.97
CA GLY A 136 8.80 5.47 -5.44
C GLY A 136 8.53 6.77 -6.19
N THR A 137 8.98 6.90 -7.43
CA THR A 137 8.62 8.01 -8.32
C THR A 137 7.20 7.82 -8.86
N VAL A 138 6.40 8.90 -8.97
CA VAL A 138 5.14 8.83 -9.73
C VAL A 138 5.50 8.53 -11.19
N ALA A 139 4.89 7.50 -11.75
CA ALA A 139 5.09 7.12 -13.15
C ALA A 139 3.85 7.51 -13.97
N GLY A 140 4.08 8.01 -15.20
CA GLY A 140 3.04 8.39 -16.16
C GLY A 140 2.55 9.83 -16.05
N ASP A 141 1.80 10.27 -17.08
CA ASP A 141 1.37 11.68 -17.25
C ASP A 141 0.04 12.01 -16.54
N ALA A 142 -0.70 10.99 -16.09
CA ALA A 142 -2.03 11.15 -15.49
C ALA A 142 -2.03 10.77 -14.02
N ASP A 143 -2.00 11.77 -13.15
CA ASP A 143 -2.16 11.60 -11.71
C ASP A 143 -3.56 12.02 -11.27
N ALA A 144 -4.46 11.04 -11.11
CA ALA A 144 -5.83 11.28 -10.68
C ALA A 144 -5.94 11.98 -9.32
N ILE A 145 -4.91 11.84 -8.47
CA ILE A 145 -4.88 12.40 -7.12
C ILE A 145 -3.76 13.44 -6.96
N ALA A 146 -3.39 14.11 -8.07
CA ALA A 146 -2.42 15.20 -8.06
C ALA A 146 -2.75 16.22 -6.96
N GLY A 147 -1.76 16.56 -6.14
CA GLY A 147 -1.92 17.47 -4.99
C GLY A 147 -2.28 16.78 -3.66
N VAL A 148 -2.64 15.50 -3.66
CA VAL A 148 -2.84 14.68 -2.44
C VAL A 148 -1.60 13.84 -2.14
N ARG A 149 -0.86 13.41 -3.17
CA ARG A 149 0.42 12.69 -3.03
C ARG A 149 1.61 13.52 -3.49
N PRO A 150 2.80 13.33 -2.90
CA PRO A 150 4.03 13.92 -3.41
C PRO A 150 4.48 13.22 -4.71
N ALA A 151 5.18 13.96 -5.56
CA ALA A 151 5.74 13.44 -6.81
C ALA A 151 6.78 12.33 -6.57
N GLU A 152 7.53 12.41 -5.47
CA GLU A 152 8.55 11.45 -5.10
C GLU A 152 8.50 11.16 -3.60
N ILE A 153 8.96 9.96 -3.22
CA ILE A 153 9.10 9.55 -1.82
C ILE A 153 10.54 9.12 -1.61
N GLU A 154 11.28 9.85 -0.77
CA GLU A 154 12.72 9.64 -0.57
C GLU A 154 13.03 8.48 0.39
N ALA A 155 12.23 8.30 1.43
CA ALA A 155 12.48 7.34 2.50
C ALA A 155 11.78 6.02 2.22
N VAL A 156 12.18 5.33 1.16
CA VAL A 156 11.55 4.09 0.68
C VAL A 156 12.45 2.89 0.92
N LEU A 157 11.92 1.89 1.61
CA LEU A 157 12.55 0.58 1.80
C LEU A 157 11.88 -0.50 0.95
N PRO A 158 12.60 -1.56 0.55
CA PRO A 158 11.95 -2.76 0.03
C PRO A 158 11.16 -3.47 1.13
N MET A 159 10.24 -4.37 0.72
CA MET A 159 9.62 -5.30 1.67
C MET A 159 10.69 -6.16 2.37
N PRO A 160 10.48 -6.54 3.65
CA PRO A 160 11.26 -7.58 4.30
C PRO A 160 11.28 -8.86 3.47
N SER A 161 12.31 -9.66 3.70
CA SER A 161 12.52 -10.92 2.99
C SER A 161 11.35 -11.89 3.20
N ALA A 162 11.19 -12.83 2.27
CA ALA A 162 10.05 -13.75 2.28
C ALA A 162 9.98 -14.59 3.56
N ASP A 163 11.12 -15.00 4.11
CA ASP A 163 11.21 -15.74 5.37
C ASP A 163 10.70 -14.91 6.57
N VAL A 164 11.04 -13.62 6.65
CA VAL A 164 10.49 -12.72 7.69
C VAL A 164 8.99 -12.57 7.48
N MET A 165 8.57 -12.33 6.23
CA MET A 165 7.16 -12.11 5.90
C MET A 165 6.27 -13.33 6.17
N LEU A 166 6.81 -14.54 6.01
CA LEU A 166 6.12 -15.80 6.29
C LEU A 166 6.10 -16.15 7.78
N ALA A 167 7.07 -15.69 8.57
CA ALA A 167 7.09 -15.89 10.02
C ALA A 167 6.17 -14.93 10.80
N LEU A 168 5.78 -13.80 10.18
CA LEU A 168 4.95 -12.78 10.82
C LEU A 168 3.57 -13.27 11.29
N PRO A 169 2.78 -14.01 10.48
CA PRO A 169 1.48 -14.50 10.93
C PRO A 169 1.56 -15.36 12.19
N ASP A 170 2.51 -16.29 12.23
CA ASP A 170 2.71 -17.18 13.38
C ASP A 170 3.03 -16.41 14.67
N GLN A 171 3.84 -15.34 14.55
CA GLN A 171 4.11 -14.42 15.67
C GLN A 171 2.92 -13.55 16.06
N MET A 172 1.97 -13.32 15.15
CA MET A 172 0.78 -12.51 15.42
C MET A 172 -0.36 -13.31 16.03
N ASP A 173 -0.45 -14.59 15.73
CA ASP A 173 -1.55 -15.47 16.14
C ASP A 173 -1.32 -16.17 17.50
N GLY A 174 -0.07 -16.43 17.88
CA GLY A 174 0.27 -17.05 19.18
C GLY A 174 0.54 -16.01 20.25
#